data_AF-A0A9X7YD48-F1
#
_entry.id   AF-A0A9X7YD48-F1
#
_cell.length_a   1.000
_cell.length_b   1.000
_cell.length_c   1.000
_cell.angle_alpha   90.00
_cell.angle_beta   90.00
_cell.angle_gamma   90.00
#
_symmetry.space_group_name_H-M   'P 1'
#
loop_
_entity.id
_entity.type
_entity.pdbx_description
1 polymer ?
#
loop_
_entity_poly.entity_id
_entity_poly.type
_entity_poly.pdbx_seq_one_letter_code
_entity_poly.pdbx_strand_id
1 'polypeptide(L)' 'MPQDLDSQLTDFLRRLPDWIRRDISAADPARRERAEEVLHAMLLALVKGAGRSGGEDI' A
#
# COMPACT_ATOMS: atom_id res chain seq x y z
N MET A 1 6.04 8.14 15.69
CA MET A 1 7.39 7.53 15.81
C MET A 1 7.64 6.70 14.55
N PRO A 2 8.88 6.42 14.10
CA PRO A 2 9.10 5.56 12.92
C PRO A 2 8.47 4.16 13.05
N GLN A 3 8.27 3.70 14.30
CA GLN A 3 7.58 2.47 14.67
C GLN A 3 6.11 2.41 14.21
N ASP A 4 5.43 3.57 14.11
CA ASP A 4 4.05 3.65 13.62
C ASP A 4 3.95 3.39 12.13
N LEU A 5 4.93 3.85 11.35
CA LEU A 5 4.91 3.69 9.89
C LEU A 5 5.19 2.25 9.50
N ASP A 6 6.13 1.59 10.17
CA ASP A 6 6.50 0.19 9.91
C ASP A 6 5.32 -0.76 10.20
N SER A 7 4.60 -0.50 11.32
CA SER A 7 3.38 -1.23 11.68
C SER A 7 2.26 -1.00 10.66
N GLN A 8 2.04 0.26 10.26
CA GLN A 8 1.06 0.61 9.22
C GLN A 8 1.39 -0.03 7.86
N LEU A 9 2.66 -0.07 7.49
CA LEU A 9 3.11 -0.71 6.25
C LEU A 9 2.88 -2.22 6.32
N THR A 10 3.16 -2.86 7.45
CA THR A 10 2.92 -4.29 7.67
C THR A 10 1.43 -4.63 7.56
N ASP A 11 0.56 -3.86 8.20
CA ASP A 11 -0.89 -4.07 8.11
C ASP A 11 -1.44 -3.74 6.72
N PHE A 12 -0.88 -2.75 6.05
CA PHE A 12 -1.18 -2.47 4.65
C PHE A 12 -0.82 -3.67 3.76
N LEU A 13 0.39 -4.22 3.90
CA LEU A 13 0.84 -5.40 3.15
C LEU A 13 -0.02 -6.62 3.45
N ARG A 14 -0.54 -6.78 4.67
CA ARG A 14 -1.48 -7.84 5.02
C ARG A 14 -2.82 -7.69 4.29
N ARG A 15 -3.29 -6.46 4.09
CA ARG A 15 -4.55 -6.11 3.43
C ARG A 15 -4.43 -6.01 1.90
N LEU A 16 -3.26 -6.24 1.33
CA LEU A 16 -3.08 -6.23 -0.12
C LEU A 16 -3.99 -7.27 -0.79
N PRO A 17 -4.71 -6.91 -1.86
CA PRO A 17 -5.48 -7.85 -2.65
C PRO A 17 -4.62 -8.99 -3.20
N ASP A 18 -5.13 -10.23 -3.14
CA ASP A 18 -4.40 -11.42 -3.60
C ASP A 18 -4.02 -11.37 -5.08
N TRP A 19 -4.85 -10.73 -5.91
CA TRP A 19 -4.55 -10.56 -7.33
C TRP A 19 -3.31 -9.69 -7.56
N ILE A 20 -3.07 -8.68 -6.73
CA ILE A 20 -1.87 -7.83 -6.83
C ILE A 20 -0.63 -8.64 -6.47
N ARG A 21 -0.69 -9.43 -5.40
CA ARG A 21 0.42 -10.31 -4.99
C ARG A 21 0.81 -11.28 -6.11
N ARG A 22 -0.20 -11.86 -6.77
CA ARG A 22 0.00 -12.78 -7.88
C ARG A 22 0.60 -12.08 -9.10
N ASP A 23 0.10 -10.90 -9.44
CA ASP A 23 0.52 -10.16 -10.64
C ASP A 23 1.91 -9.50 -10.49
N ILE A 24 2.33 -9.11 -9.28
CA ILE A 24 3.72 -8.67 -9.02
C ILE A 24 4.72 -9.78 -9.32
N SER A 25 4.35 -11.04 -9.06
CA SER A 25 5.18 -12.21 -9.36
C SER A 25 5.01 -12.75 -10.78
N ALA A 26 4.18 -12.10 -11.61
CA ALA A 26 3.88 -12.60 -12.95
C ALA A 26 5.08 -12.45 -13.89
N ALA A 27 5.28 -13.45 -14.75
CA ALA A 27 6.26 -13.40 -15.84
C ALA A 27 5.84 -12.44 -16.96
N ASP A 28 4.56 -12.09 -17.02
CA ASP A 28 4.00 -11.14 -17.98
C ASP A 28 4.30 -9.70 -17.52
N PRO A 29 5.11 -8.93 -18.28
CA PRO A 29 5.52 -7.60 -17.88
C PRO A 29 4.35 -6.61 -17.77
N ALA A 30 3.31 -6.75 -18.59
CA ALA A 30 2.16 -5.85 -18.56
C ALA A 30 1.31 -6.07 -17.29
N ARG A 31 1.22 -7.32 -16.82
CA ARG A 31 0.55 -7.63 -15.55
C ARG A 31 1.34 -7.11 -14.36
N ARG A 32 2.67 -7.27 -14.42
CA ARG A 32 3.56 -6.77 -13.36
C ARG A 32 3.46 -5.26 -13.23
N GLU A 33 3.54 -4.54 -14.35
CA GLU A 33 3.44 -3.07 -14.39
C GLU A 33 2.11 -2.59 -13.80
N ARG A 34 0.98 -3.17 -14.20
CA ARG A 34 -0.33 -2.84 -13.63
C ARG A 34 -0.37 -3.04 -12.11
N ALA A 35 0.21 -4.13 -11.62
CA ALA A 35 0.23 -4.42 -10.18
C ALA A 35 1.13 -3.44 -9.42
N GLU A 36 2.27 -3.06 -10.00
CA GLU A 36 3.17 -2.02 -9.47
C GLU A 36 2.50 -0.64 -9.43
N GLU A 37 1.76 -0.25 -10.46
CA GLU A 37 1.01 1.02 -10.51
C GLU A 37 -0.05 1.11 -9.41
N VAL A 38 -0.83 0.04 -9.23
CA VAL A 38 -1.86 -0.01 -8.18
C VAL A 38 -1.21 0.00 -6.80
N LEU A 39 -0.14 -0.76 -6.60
CA LEU A 39 0.62 -0.74 -5.36
C LEU A 39 1.15 0.67 -5.04
N HIS A 40 1.70 1.38 -6.03
CA HIS A 40 2.17 2.75 -5.87
C HIS A 40 1.01 3.69 -5.48
N ALA A 41 -0.14 3.64 -6.17
CA ALA A 41 -1.29 4.47 -5.82
C ALA A 41 -1.76 4.23 -4.38
N MET A 42 -1.78 2.97 -3.94
CA MET A 42 -2.16 2.58 -2.59
C MET A 42 -1.14 3.03 -1.53
N LEU A 43 0.16 2.90 -1.80
CA LEU A 43 1.23 3.40 -0.91
C LEU A 43 1.21 4.93 -0.81
N LEU A 44 0.96 5.63 -1.91
CA LEU A 44 0.83 7.07 -1.92
C LEU A 44 -0.36 7.53 -1.07
N ALA A 45 -1.48 6.81 -1.13
CA ALA A 45 -2.63 7.05 -0.27
C ALA A 45 -2.32 6.80 1.22
N LEU A 46 -1.55 5.76 1.54
CA LEU A 46 -1.09 5.49 2.92
C LEU A 46 -0.21 6.62 3.45
N VAL A 47 0.81 7.03 2.67
CA VAL A 47 1.74 8.10 3.06
C VAL A 47 1.03 9.44 3.21
N LYS A 48 0.09 9.77 2.31
CA LYS A 48 -0.72 11.00 2.39
C LYS A 48 -1.75 10.94 3.51
N GLY A 49 -2.36 9.77 3.74
CA GLY A 49 -3.36 9.54 4.79
C GLY A 49 -2.77 9.56 6.19
N ALA A 50 -1.54 9.08 6.36
CA ALA A 50 -0.79 9.15 7.62
C ALA A 50 -0.53 10.60 8.07
N GLY A 51 -0.55 11.58 7.15
CA GLY A 51 -0.47 13.00 7.48
C GLY A 51 -1.78 13.63 7.98
N ARG A 52 -2.92 12.92 7.91
CA ARG A 52 -4.25 13.44 8.26
C ARG A 52 -4.82 12.89 9.57
N SER A 53 -4.17 11.91 10.19
CA SER A 53 -4.65 11.24 11.41
C SER A 53 -4.35 12.02 12.71
N GLY A 54 -4.35 13.36 12.64
CA GLY A 54 -4.03 14.26 13.77
C GLY A 54 -5.19 15.12 14.25
N GLY A 55 -6.42 14.93 13.78
CA GLY A 55 -7.55 15.72 14.27
C GLY A 55 -8.87 15.19 13.81
N GLU A 56 -9.55 14.43 14.66
CA GLU A 56 -10.99 14.53 14.85
C GLU A 56 -11.36 13.83 16.17
N ASP A 57 -11.24 14.60 17.24
CA ASP A 57 -12.01 14.44 18.49
C ASP A 57 -12.99 15.62 18.48
N ILE A 58 -14.25 15.38 18.12
CA ILE A 58 -15.40 16.28 18.33
C ILE A 58 -16.56 15.42 18.82
#